data_AF-A0A485KYZ7-F1
#
_entry.id   AF-A0A485KYZ7-F1
#
_cell.length_a   1.000
_cell.length_b   1.000
_cell.length_c   1.000
_cell.angle_alpha   90.00
_cell.angle_beta   90.00
_cell.angle_gamma   90.00
#
_symmetry.space_group_name_H-M   'P 1'
#
loop_
_entity.id
_entity.type
_entity.pdbx_description
1 polymer ?
#
loop_
_entity_poly.entity_id
_entity_poly.type
_entity_poly.pdbx_seq_one_letter_code
_entity_poly.pdbx_strand_id
1 'polypeptide(L)'
;MATPNYGPAVQDMPPKGGFRPLRFARAVPEVRGPPGWAMFAGCFLVSSFGFYVIGQQNQETRALRREVRERRIAMLPFLQAEEDIEFLQNEAHYLEQEKERMKNFPGGWEAGKSPYHSKKWQIPLYAK
;
A
#
# COMPACT_ATOMS: atom_id res chain seq x y z
N MET A 1 5.62 -96.96 27.53
CA MET A 1 5.08 -96.09 26.46
C MET A 1 4.16 -95.09 27.15
N ALA A 2 4.40 -93.78 27.05
CA ALA A 2 3.52 -92.80 27.68
C ALA A 2 2.15 -92.84 27.00
N THR A 3 1.07 -93.00 27.77
CA THR A 3 -0.31 -93.01 27.26
C THR A 3 -0.67 -91.63 26.68
N PRO A 4 -1.27 -91.53 25.48
CA PRO A 4 -1.72 -90.26 24.94
C PRO A 4 -2.68 -89.55 25.90
N ASN A 5 -2.52 -88.25 26.10
CA ASN A 5 -3.41 -87.48 26.95
C ASN A 5 -4.72 -87.21 26.19
N TYR A 6 -5.82 -87.82 26.64
CA TYR A 6 -7.16 -87.67 26.08
C TYR A 6 -7.97 -86.53 26.73
N GLY A 7 -7.30 -85.59 27.41
CA GLY A 7 -7.94 -84.38 27.91
C GLY A 7 -8.62 -83.59 26.78
N PRO A 8 -9.69 -82.84 27.09
CA PRO A 8 -10.39 -82.04 26.08
C PRO A 8 -9.41 -81.05 25.44
N ALA A 9 -9.47 -80.90 24.11
CA ALA A 9 -8.62 -79.97 23.38
C ALA A 9 -8.87 -78.53 23.88
N VAL A 10 -7.81 -77.87 24.36
CA VAL A 10 -7.87 -76.45 24.73
C VAL A 10 -7.75 -75.64 23.43
N GLN A 11 -8.90 -75.25 22.89
CA GLN A 11 -9.00 -74.42 21.69
C GLN A 11 -9.09 -72.94 22.09
N ASP A 12 -8.49 -72.05 21.30
CA ASP A 12 -8.67 -70.61 21.46
C ASP A 12 -10.12 -70.24 21.10
N MET A 13 -10.85 -69.73 22.08
CA MET A 13 -12.28 -69.45 21.98
C MET A 13 -12.55 -68.06 22.56
N PRO A 14 -13.58 -67.35 22.05
CA PRO A 14 -13.97 -66.07 22.64
C PRO A 14 -14.35 -66.26 24.12
N PRO A 15 -14.11 -65.24 24.96
CA PRO A 15 -14.48 -65.30 26.37
C PRO A 15 -15.98 -65.55 26.52
N LYS A 16 -16.38 -66.26 27.59
CA LYS A 16 -17.79 -66.47 27.94
C LYS A 16 -18.46 -65.11 28.19
N GLY A 17 -19.13 -64.57 27.17
CA GLY A 17 -19.71 -63.21 27.17
C GLY A 17 -19.40 -62.37 25.92
N GLY A 18 -18.49 -62.81 25.06
CA GLY A 18 -18.12 -62.12 23.82
C GLY A 18 -17.23 -60.89 24.02
N PHE A 19 -16.80 -60.28 22.91
CA PHE A 19 -15.99 -59.05 22.94
C PHE A 19 -16.88 -57.80 23.01
N ARG A 20 -16.31 -56.70 23.49
CA ARG A 20 -16.98 -55.39 23.50
C ARG A 20 -17.44 -55.03 22.07
N PRO A 21 -18.65 -54.47 21.88
CA PRO A 21 -19.09 -54.06 20.56
C PRO A 21 -18.16 -52.99 19.99
N LEU A 22 -17.58 -53.26 18.83
CA LEU A 22 -16.81 -52.28 18.08
C LEU A 22 -17.76 -51.25 17.46
N ARG A 23 -17.43 -49.97 17.59
CA ARG A 23 -18.14 -48.91 16.86
C ARG A 23 -17.64 -48.92 15.41
N PHE A 24 -18.40 -49.57 14.53
CA PHE A 24 -18.12 -49.62 13.09
C PHE A 24 -18.69 -48.41 12.33
N ALA A 25 -19.61 -47.66 12.95
CA ALA A 25 -20.24 -46.48 12.35
C ALA A 25 -19.33 -45.24 12.42
N ARG A 26 -19.45 -44.38 11.41
CA ARG A 26 -18.72 -43.10 11.31
C ARG A 26 -19.10 -42.17 12.46
N ALA A 27 -18.13 -41.86 13.34
CA ALA A 27 -18.32 -40.94 14.47
C ALA A 27 -18.13 -39.46 14.08
N VAL A 28 -18.89 -38.97 13.09
CA VAL A 28 -18.92 -37.53 12.78
C VAL A 28 -20.04 -36.88 13.61
N PRO A 29 -19.74 -35.85 14.41
CA PRO A 29 -20.78 -35.10 15.10
C PRO A 29 -21.68 -34.40 14.07
N GLU A 30 -22.98 -34.42 14.33
CA GLU A 30 -24.02 -33.84 13.48
C GLU A 30 -23.84 -32.32 13.30
N VAL A 31 -23.29 -31.65 14.31
CA VAL A 31 -22.99 -30.22 14.27
C VAL A 31 -21.49 -30.01 14.47
N ARG A 32 -20.89 -29.26 13.53
CA ARG A 32 -19.50 -28.79 13.61
C ARG A 32 -19.47 -27.28 13.38
N GLY A 33 -19.08 -26.52 14.41
CA GLY A 33 -18.95 -25.07 14.33
C GLY A 33 -20.27 -24.29 14.38
N PRO A 34 -20.20 -22.95 14.31
CA PRO A 34 -21.38 -22.09 14.32
C PRO A 34 -22.19 -22.25 13.02
N PRO A 35 -23.50 -21.98 13.06
CA PRO A 35 -24.35 -22.02 11.88
C PRO A 35 -23.92 -20.94 10.86
N GLY A 36 -24.15 -21.18 9.56
CA GLY A 36 -23.67 -20.30 8.49
C GLY A 36 -24.09 -18.83 8.64
N TRP A 37 -25.31 -18.56 9.08
CA TRP A 37 -25.79 -17.19 9.33
C TRP A 37 -24.98 -16.47 10.42
N ALA A 38 -24.52 -17.19 11.45
CA ALA A 38 -23.72 -16.60 12.52
C ALA A 38 -22.32 -16.22 12.01
N MET A 39 -21.76 -16.99 11.07
CA MET A 39 -20.51 -16.62 10.41
C MET A 39 -20.68 -15.36 9.56
N PHE A 40 -21.77 -15.26 8.78
CA PHE A 40 -22.07 -14.05 8.01
C PHE A 40 -22.29 -12.83 8.89
N ALA A 41 -23.04 -12.97 9.99
CA ALA A 41 -23.24 -11.91 10.96
C ALA A 41 -21.91 -11.46 11.59
N GLY A 42 -21.04 -12.40 11.98
CA GLY A 42 -19.71 -12.10 12.49
C GLY A 42 -18.86 -11.31 11.49
N CYS A 43 -18.80 -11.77 10.23
CA CYS A 43 -18.09 -11.05 9.17
C CYS A 43 -18.64 -9.64 8.94
N PHE A 44 -19.96 -9.48 8.93
CA PHE A 44 -20.61 -8.18 8.74
C PHE A 44 -20.29 -7.21 9.89
N LEU A 45 -20.30 -7.69 11.13
CA LEU A 45 -19.98 -6.87 12.30
C LEU A 45 -18.51 -6.40 12.29
N VAL A 46 -17.58 -7.33 12.03
CA VAL A 46 -16.15 -6.98 11.94
C VAL A 46 -15.90 -6.00 10.80
N SER A 47 -16.53 -6.21 9.64
CA SER A 47 -16.34 -5.34 8.47
C SER A 47 -16.91 -3.95 8.71
N SER A 48 -18.14 -3.84 9.25
CA SER A 48 -18.77 -2.56 9.53
C SER A 48 -18.00 -1.74 10.57
N PHE A 49 -17.50 -2.39 11.62
CA PHE A 49 -16.62 -1.76 12.60
C PHE A 49 -15.28 -1.32 11.98
N GLY A 50 -14.68 -2.14 11.14
CA GLY A 50 -13.45 -1.79 10.42
C GLY A 50 -13.62 -0.52 9.56
N PHE A 51 -14.73 -0.41 8.81
CA PHE A 51 -15.02 0.79 8.02
C PHE A 51 -15.23 2.04 8.88
N TYR A 52 -15.84 1.90 10.05
CA TYR A 52 -16.01 3.00 10.99
C TYR A 52 -14.66 3.56 11.48
N VAL A 53 -13.74 2.68 11.89
CA VAL A 53 -12.39 3.07 12.33
C VAL A 53 -11.60 3.73 11.20
N ILE A 54 -11.63 3.15 10.00
CA ILE A 54 -10.98 3.74 8.81
C ILE A 54 -11.58 5.11 8.49
N GLY A 55 -12.90 5.28 8.66
CA GLY A 55 -13.58 6.56 8.49
C GLY A 55 -13.01 7.65 9.41
N GLN A 56 -12.78 7.34 10.68
CA GLN A 56 -12.18 8.27 11.64
C GLN A 56 -10.73 8.62 11.26
N GLN A 57 -9.90 7.60 11.00
CA GLN A 57 -8.50 7.79 10.62
C GLN A 57 -8.34 8.62 9.34
N ASN A 58 -9.24 8.45 8.39
CA ASN A 58 -9.27 9.26 7.17
C ASN A 58 -9.57 10.73 7.44
N GLN A 59 -10.42 11.04 8.42
CA GLN A 59 -10.70 12.42 8.81
C GLN A 59 -9.47 13.06 9.45
N GLU A 60 -8.80 12.35 10.37
CA GLU A 60 -7.56 12.82 11.00
C GLU A 60 -6.45 13.03 9.98
N THR A 61 -6.25 12.06 9.08
CA THR A 61 -5.25 12.17 8.01
C THR A 61 -5.53 13.35 7.09
N ARG A 62 -6.79 13.63 6.79
CA ARG A 62 -7.18 14.81 6.00
C ARG A 62 -6.90 16.12 6.75
N ALA A 63 -7.14 16.15 8.06
CA ALA A 63 -6.81 17.31 8.90
C ALA A 63 -5.30 17.57 8.93
N LEU A 64 -4.48 16.53 9.13
CA LEU A 64 -3.01 16.63 9.07
C LEU A 64 -2.51 17.11 7.70
N ARG A 65 -3.06 16.56 6.61
CA ARG A 65 -2.71 17.01 5.25
C ARG A 65 -3.10 18.46 4.99
N ARG A 66 -4.22 18.92 5.56
CA ARG A 66 -4.65 20.32 5.47
C ARG A 66 -3.65 21.21 6.20
N GLU A 67 -3.25 20.84 7.42
CA GLU A 67 -2.26 21.57 8.20
C GLU A 67 -0.91 21.67 7.46
N VAL A 68 -0.41 20.55 6.91
CA VAL A 68 0.82 20.55 6.11
C VAL A 68 0.71 21.47 4.90
N ARG A 69 -0.45 21.49 4.23
CA ARG A 69 -0.71 22.38 3.09
C ARG A 69 -0.70 23.84 3.51
N GLU A 70 -1.35 24.18 4.61
CA GLU A 70 -1.38 25.55 5.14
C GLU A 70 0.02 26.04 5.51
N ARG A 71 0.82 25.20 6.18
CA ARG A 71 2.24 25.50 6.47
C ARG A 71 3.05 25.76 5.20
N ARG A 72 2.85 24.95 4.16
CA ARG A 72 3.53 25.16 2.87
C ARG A 72 3.10 26.46 2.20
N ILE A 73 1.81 26.77 2.17
CA ILE A 73 1.28 28.01 1.59
C ILE A 73 1.86 29.23 2.31
N ALA A 74 2.00 29.17 3.63
CA ALA A 74 2.58 30.25 4.42
C ALA A 74 4.06 30.53 4.08
N MET A 75 4.84 29.47 3.78
CA MET A 75 6.27 29.59 3.47
C MET A 75 6.55 29.84 1.97
N LEU A 76 5.63 29.43 1.09
CA LEU A 76 5.76 29.53 -0.37
C LEU A 76 6.19 30.92 -0.87
N PRO A 77 5.60 32.06 -0.44
CA PRO A 77 5.99 33.36 -1.00
C PRO A 77 7.44 33.74 -0.70
N PHE A 78 8.00 33.28 0.42
CA PHE A 78 9.40 33.54 0.75
C PHE A 78 10.34 32.71 -0.12
N LEU A 79 10.05 31.42 -0.27
CA LEU A 79 10.83 30.53 -1.14
C LEU A 79 10.77 30.97 -2.61
N GLN A 80 9.58 31.37 -3.08
CA GLN A 80 9.42 31.88 -4.44
C GLN A 80 10.22 33.17 -4.66
N ALA A 81 10.22 34.08 -3.68
CA ALA A 81 10.99 35.32 -3.79
C ALA A 81 12.51 35.07 -3.83
N GLU A 82 13.01 34.11 -3.04
CA GLU A 82 14.41 33.70 -3.08
C GLU A 82 14.79 33.10 -4.43
N GLU A 83 13.96 32.17 -4.95
CA GLU A 83 14.16 31.57 -6.28
C GLU A 83 14.10 32.62 -7.40
N ASP A 84 13.15 33.56 -7.36
CA ASP A 84 13.03 34.62 -8.36
C ASP A 84 14.28 35.52 -8.39
N ILE A 85 14.87 35.83 -7.23
CA ILE A 85 16.11 36.61 -7.14
C ILE A 85 17.28 35.84 -7.77
N GLU A 86 17.45 34.57 -7.40
CA GLU A 86 18.51 33.72 -7.95
C GLU A 86 18.36 33.54 -9.47
N PHE A 87 17.13 33.34 -9.94
CA PHE A 87 16.81 33.21 -11.35
C PHE A 87 17.22 34.46 -12.15
N LEU A 88 16.87 35.67 -11.66
CA LEU A 88 17.23 36.92 -12.33
C LEU A 88 18.75 37.14 -12.38
N GLN A 89 19.48 36.75 -11.32
CA GLN A 89 20.95 36.81 -11.30
C GLN A 89 21.57 35.89 -12.35
N ASN A 90 21.08 34.65 -12.44
CA ASN A 90 21.52 33.68 -13.43
C ASN A 90 21.18 34.13 -14.87
N GLU A 91 19.97 34.67 -15.08
CA GLU A 91 19.54 35.20 -16.38
C GLU A 91 20.42 36.37 -16.82
N ALA A 92 20.74 37.30 -15.91
CA ALA A 92 21.64 38.42 -16.19
C ALA A 92 23.03 37.93 -16.61
N HIS A 93 23.59 36.97 -15.87
CA HIS A 93 24.89 36.37 -16.19
C HIS A 93 24.89 35.66 -17.54
N TYR A 94 23.85 34.90 -17.88
CA TYR A 94 23.75 34.27 -19.20
C TYR A 94 23.62 35.28 -20.34
N LEU A 95 22.88 36.35 -20.12
CA LEU A 95 22.70 37.42 -21.11
C LEU A 95 24.03 38.17 -21.35
N GLU A 96 24.84 38.39 -20.31
CA GLU A 96 26.20 38.91 -20.45
C GLU A 96 27.10 37.97 -21.28
N GLN A 97 27.10 36.68 -20.95
CA GLN A 97 27.86 35.68 -21.72
C GLN A 97 27.42 35.59 -23.18
N GLU A 98 26.11 35.66 -23.44
CA GLU A 98 25.54 35.65 -24.79
C GLU A 98 26.01 36.88 -25.57
N LYS A 99 25.93 38.08 -24.98
CA LYS A 99 26.43 39.33 -25.57
C LYS A 99 27.90 39.25 -25.91
N GLU A 100 28.73 38.65 -25.06
CA GLU A 100 30.16 38.50 -25.31
C GLU A 100 30.47 37.51 -26.42
N ARG A 101 29.80 36.36 -26.42
CA ARG A 101 30.04 35.27 -27.39
C ARG A 101 29.52 35.60 -28.78
N MET A 102 28.42 36.35 -28.88
CA MET A 102 27.72 36.62 -30.14
C MET A 102 28.13 37.93 -30.85
N LYS A 103 29.14 38.67 -30.35
CA LYS A 103 29.58 39.97 -30.93
C LYS A 103 29.90 39.92 -32.42
N ASN A 104 30.52 38.83 -32.87
CA ASN A 104 31.06 38.70 -34.23
C ASN A 104 30.16 37.84 -35.15
N PHE A 105 28.90 37.62 -34.76
CA PHE A 105 28.02 36.75 -35.55
C PHE A 105 27.51 37.47 -36.82
N PRO A 106 27.69 36.88 -38.02
CA PRO A 106 27.39 37.56 -39.30
C PRO A 106 25.89 37.81 -39.55
N GLY A 107 24.99 37.15 -38.81
CA GLY A 107 23.54 37.24 -39.00
C GLY A 107 22.81 38.29 -38.16
N GLY A 108 23.51 39.23 -37.51
CA GLY A 108 22.87 40.31 -36.73
C GLY A 108 22.09 39.80 -35.51
N TRP A 109 22.77 39.05 -34.64
CA TRP A 109 22.15 38.45 -33.45
C TRP A 109 21.80 39.52 -32.38
N GLU A 110 20.55 39.56 -31.97
CA GLU A 110 20.06 40.41 -30.87
C GLU A 110 20.04 39.61 -29.57
N ALA A 111 21.02 39.83 -28.68
CA ALA A 111 21.08 39.13 -27.39
C ALA A 111 19.86 39.45 -26.50
N GLY A 112 19.31 38.43 -25.84
CA GLY A 112 18.11 38.56 -25.00
C GLY A 112 16.78 38.70 -25.77
N LYS A 113 16.76 38.54 -27.10
CA LYS A 113 15.50 38.53 -27.86
C LYS A 113 14.71 37.27 -27.55
N SER A 114 13.45 37.45 -27.13
CA SER A 114 12.54 36.32 -26.89
C SER A 114 12.34 35.50 -28.18
N PRO A 115 12.52 34.17 -28.14
CA PRO A 115 12.19 33.29 -29.26
C PRO A 115 10.68 33.25 -29.56
N TYR A 116 9.85 33.70 -28.61
CA TYR A 116 8.40 33.67 -28.72
C TYR A 116 7.86 35.01 -29.21
N HIS A 117 6.90 34.93 -30.15
CA HIS A 117 6.19 36.10 -30.68
C HIS A 117 5.19 36.71 -29.68
N SER A 118 4.88 36.01 -28.58
CA SER A 118 3.99 36.51 -27.54
C SER A 118 4.70 37.51 -26.64
N LYS A 119 4.00 38.58 -26.22
CA LYS A 119 4.49 39.54 -25.21
C LYS A 119 4.50 39.01 -23.77
N LYS A 120 4.12 37.75 -23.55
CA LYS A 120 4.12 37.12 -22.23
C LYS A 120 5.48 36.52 -21.97
N TRP A 121 6.00 36.73 -20.76
CA TRP A 121 7.19 36.02 -20.29
C TRP A 121 6.88 34.52 -20.14
N GLN A 122 7.87 33.69 -20.46
CA GLN A 122 7.77 32.24 -20.38
C GLN A 122 9.00 31.70 -19.65
N ILE A 123 8.78 30.66 -18.85
CA ILE A 123 9.84 29.98 -18.12
C ILE A 123 10.77 29.30 -19.13
N PRO A 124 12.09 29.54 -19.08
CA PRO A 124 13.02 28.90 -20.00
C PRO A 124 13.12 27.40 -19.72
N LEU A 125 13.34 26.61 -20.77
CA LEU A 125 13.32 25.14 -20.69
C LEU A 125 14.33 24.53 -19.71
N TYR A 126 15.45 25.23 -19.46
CA TYR A 126 16.51 24.78 -18.57
C TYR A 126 16.24 25.09 -17.08
N ALA A 127 15.24 25.91 -16.77
CA ALA A 127 14.86 26.26 -15.40
C ALA A 127 13.79 25.30 -14.83
N LYS A 128 13.85 24.02 -15.22
CA LYS A 128 12.91 22.97 -14.81
C LYS A 128 13.50 22.03 -13.77
#